data_AF-A0A6G4R1Q6-F1
#
_entry.id   AF-A0A6G4R1Q6-F1
#
_cell.length_a   1.000
_cell.length_b   1.000
_cell.length_c   1.000
_cell.angle_alpha   90.00
_cell.angle_beta   90.00
_cell.angle_gamma   90.00
#
_symmetry.space_group_name_H-M   'P 1'
#
loop_
_entity.id
_entity.type
_entity.pdbx_description
1 polymer ?
#
loop_
_entity_poly.entity_id
_entity_poly.type
_entity_poly.pdbx_seq_one_letter_code
_entity_poly.pdbx_strand_id
1 'polypeptide(L)'
;METSIREHLAPLLREDGFTGSGRNYRRFVDGLALTVQVQGSTYGDRFAINLGLHPLSLPIEGLKDIRKITDIHCRFGRRLALRGTDQWWRYGKSRASMDAAVAKAARVYVEIGRPAFAALAAPDSPIRIMTAEALATGSYDLRGFAIDKAFAASIFATTRKAEGQDDAARAFARLALQENERTGNGTALGKAEMRAIIDG
;
A
#
# COMPACT_ATOMS: atom_id res chain seq x y z
N MET A 1 16.30 8.74 -16.07
CA MET A 1 15.27 8.57 -15.02
C MET A 1 15.88 8.61 -13.63
N GLU A 2 16.80 7.73 -13.28
CA GLU A 2 17.33 7.63 -11.90
C GLU A 2 17.97 8.94 -11.40
N THR A 3 18.70 9.64 -12.27
CA THR A 3 19.27 10.96 -11.94
C THR A 3 18.18 11.98 -11.61
N SER A 4 17.11 12.03 -12.40
CA SER A 4 15.93 12.86 -12.15
C SER A 4 15.21 12.49 -10.85
N ILE A 5 15.10 11.20 -10.53
CA ILE A 5 14.55 10.74 -9.24
C ILE A 5 15.42 11.25 -8.10
N ARG A 6 16.74 11.09 -8.21
CA ARG A 6 17.71 11.51 -7.18
C ARG A 6 17.65 13.01 -6.90
N GLU A 7 17.40 13.83 -7.91
CA GLU A 7 17.37 15.29 -7.80
C GLU A 7 16.01 15.84 -7.35
N HIS A 8 14.89 15.22 -7.75
CA HIS A 8 13.56 15.81 -7.54
C HIS A 8 12.67 15.08 -6.54
N LEU A 9 12.74 13.75 -6.46
CA LEU A 9 11.85 12.96 -5.60
C LEU A 9 12.56 12.43 -4.36
N ALA A 10 13.77 11.91 -4.52
CA ALA A 10 14.53 11.30 -3.43
C ALA A 10 14.78 12.25 -2.23
N PRO A 11 15.04 13.56 -2.40
CA PRO A 11 15.20 14.46 -1.26
C PRO A 11 13.94 14.55 -0.39
N LEU A 12 12.76 14.63 -1.01
CA LEU A 12 11.47 14.68 -0.32
C LEU A 12 11.19 13.37 0.42
N LEU A 13 11.47 12.22 -0.22
CA LEU A 13 11.33 10.92 0.42
C LEU A 13 12.26 10.78 1.64
N ARG A 14 13.50 11.28 1.54
CA ARG A 14 14.47 11.24 2.66
C ARG A 14 14.07 12.15 3.81
N GLU A 15 13.54 13.34 3.51
CA GLU A 15 12.93 14.23 4.51
C GLU A 15 11.83 13.50 5.27
N ASP A 16 11.01 12.72 4.55
CA ASP A 16 9.95 11.88 5.15
C ASP A 16 10.47 10.57 5.76
N GLY A 17 11.78 10.39 5.94
CA GLY A 17 12.38 9.24 6.61
C GLY A 17 12.47 7.95 5.79
N PHE A 18 12.25 8.02 4.47
CA PHE A 18 12.48 6.88 3.59
C PHE A 18 13.98 6.66 3.33
N THR A 19 14.35 5.39 3.28
CA THR A 19 15.67 4.91 2.85
C THR A 19 15.56 4.22 1.49
N GLY A 20 16.66 4.12 0.76
CA GLY A 20 16.71 3.50 -0.56
C GLY A 20 17.31 4.40 -1.64
N SER A 21 17.28 3.90 -2.87
CA SER A 21 17.91 4.54 -4.02
C SER A 21 17.31 4.06 -5.34
N GLY A 22 17.62 4.79 -6.41
CA GLY A 22 17.12 4.48 -7.74
C GLY A 22 15.60 4.61 -7.78
N ARG A 23 14.92 3.48 -7.91
CA ARG A 23 13.46 3.39 -8.06
C ARG A 23 12.72 2.84 -6.85
N ASN A 24 13.42 2.42 -5.80
CA ASN A 24 12.80 1.75 -4.65
C ASN A 24 13.16 2.47 -3.36
N TYR A 25 12.15 2.92 -2.64
CA TYR A 25 12.27 3.58 -1.34
C TYR A 25 11.35 2.90 -0.34
N ARG A 26 11.78 2.84 0.92
CA ARG A 26 11.03 2.23 2.01
C ARG A 26 11.25 2.95 3.32
N ARG A 27 10.23 2.94 4.17
CA ARG A 27 10.26 3.46 5.54
C ARG A 27 9.59 2.44 6.46
N PHE A 28 10.18 2.22 7.63
CA PHE A 28 9.56 1.44 8.70
C PHE A 28 9.11 2.39 9.79
N VAL A 29 7.85 2.32 10.18
CA VAL A 29 7.25 3.21 11.18
C VAL A 29 6.10 2.49 11.89
N ASP A 30 6.14 2.45 13.22
CA ASP A 30 5.06 1.99 14.09
C ASP A 30 4.42 0.64 13.68
N GLY A 31 5.25 -0.37 13.36
CA GLY A 31 4.76 -1.69 12.95
C GLY A 31 4.33 -1.78 11.49
N LEU A 32 4.61 -0.77 10.66
CA LEU A 32 4.32 -0.75 9.23
C LEU A 32 5.60 -0.63 8.40
N ALA A 33 5.61 -1.28 7.25
CA ALA A 33 6.52 -0.99 6.15
C ALA A 33 5.77 -0.19 5.07
N LEU A 34 6.24 1.02 4.80
CA LEU A 34 5.75 1.89 3.73
C LEU A 34 6.74 1.83 2.58
N THR A 35 6.25 1.71 1.34
CA THR A 35 7.11 1.66 0.14
C THR A 35 6.68 2.68 -0.90
N VAL A 36 7.67 3.22 -1.61
CA VAL A 36 7.48 4.05 -2.80
C VAL A 36 8.33 3.47 -3.91
N GLN A 37 7.69 2.99 -4.97
CA GLN A 37 8.36 2.45 -6.14
C GLN A 37 8.06 3.28 -7.40
N VAL A 38 9.10 3.62 -8.17
CA VAL A 38 8.96 4.20 -9.50
C VAL A 38 8.96 3.08 -10.56
N GLN A 39 7.81 2.86 -11.19
CA GLN A 39 7.61 1.82 -12.20
C GLN A 39 7.66 2.42 -13.60
N GLY A 40 8.67 2.07 -14.40
CA GLY A 40 8.70 2.43 -15.82
C GLY A 40 7.70 1.63 -16.65
N SER A 41 7.16 2.21 -17.72
CA SER A 41 6.41 1.45 -18.72
C SER A 41 7.32 0.53 -19.54
N THR A 42 6.74 -0.53 -20.09
CA THR A 42 7.43 -1.43 -21.03
C THR A 42 7.99 -0.70 -22.24
N TYR A 43 7.30 0.35 -22.71
CA TYR A 43 7.71 1.16 -23.87
C TYR A 43 8.71 2.28 -23.53
N GLY A 44 9.04 2.50 -22.25
CA GLY A 44 10.04 3.48 -21.83
C GLY A 44 9.67 4.95 -22.09
N ASP A 45 8.39 5.27 -22.21
CA ASP A 45 7.85 6.60 -22.53
C ASP A 45 7.07 7.25 -21.37
N ARG A 46 6.79 6.46 -20.32
CA ARG A 46 6.07 6.90 -19.13
C ARG A 46 6.49 6.11 -17.91
N PHE A 47 6.16 6.63 -16.74
CA PHE A 47 6.32 5.92 -15.48
C PHE A 47 5.11 6.17 -14.57
N ALA A 48 4.93 5.30 -13.59
CA ALA A 48 4.02 5.46 -12.48
C ALA A 48 4.79 5.43 -11.15
N ILE A 49 4.15 5.87 -10.08
CA ILE A 49 4.66 5.72 -8.72
C ILE A 49 3.66 4.88 -7.95
N ASN A 50 4.11 3.73 -7.46
CA ASN A 50 3.31 2.84 -6.63
C ASN A 50 3.65 3.11 -5.17
N LEU A 51 2.61 3.21 -4.34
CA LEU A 51 2.69 3.32 -2.90
C LEU A 51 2.25 1.99 -2.30
N GLY A 52 3.04 1.44 -1.39
CA GLY A 52 2.71 0.21 -0.68
C GLY A 52 2.69 0.40 0.83
N LEU A 53 1.83 -0.36 1.50
CA LEU A 53 1.75 -0.46 2.95
C LEU A 53 1.64 -1.93 3.36
N HIS A 54 2.48 -2.35 4.30
CA HIS A 54 2.51 -3.72 4.82
C HIS A 54 2.58 -3.74 6.35
N PRO A 55 1.64 -4.39 7.05
CA PRO A 55 1.77 -4.64 8.48
C PRO A 55 2.94 -5.59 8.77
N LEU A 56 3.89 -5.17 9.62
CA LEU A 56 5.07 -5.96 9.98
C LEU A 56 4.75 -7.20 10.82
N SER A 57 3.56 -7.26 11.41
CA SER A 57 3.03 -8.45 12.09
C SER A 57 2.71 -9.59 11.11
N LEU A 58 2.58 -9.30 9.81
CA LEU A 58 2.27 -10.28 8.80
C LEU A 58 3.53 -10.79 8.08
N PRO A 59 3.63 -12.10 7.81
CA PRO A 59 4.70 -12.63 6.99
C PRO A 59 4.59 -12.11 5.54
N ILE A 60 5.75 -12.02 4.88
CA ILE A 60 5.86 -11.69 3.46
C ILE A 60 6.36 -12.92 2.73
N GLU A 61 5.50 -13.50 1.90
CA GLU A 61 5.85 -14.66 1.10
C GLU A 61 6.99 -14.34 0.13
N GLY A 62 7.96 -15.26 0.03
CA GLY A 62 9.09 -15.12 -0.90
C GLY A 62 10.15 -14.09 -0.51
N LEU A 63 9.96 -13.31 0.56
CA LEU A 63 10.91 -12.28 0.97
C LEU A 63 11.72 -12.69 2.20
N LYS A 64 13.01 -12.99 2.00
CA LYS A 64 13.93 -13.39 3.08
C LYS A 64 14.44 -12.22 3.93
N ASP A 65 14.53 -11.03 3.34
CA ASP A 65 15.03 -9.83 4.00
C ASP A 65 14.00 -8.71 3.83
N ILE A 66 13.35 -8.32 4.93
CA ILE A 66 12.35 -7.25 4.96
C ILE A 66 12.91 -5.92 4.43
N ARG A 67 14.22 -5.69 4.53
CA ARG A 67 14.88 -4.51 3.96
C ARG A 67 14.88 -4.54 2.43
N LYS A 68 14.42 -5.59 1.77
CA LYS A 68 14.25 -5.65 0.31
C LYS A 68 12.79 -5.50 -0.12
N ILE A 69 11.89 -5.17 0.82
CA ILE A 69 10.48 -4.95 0.52
C ILE A 69 10.30 -3.85 -0.55
N THR A 70 9.35 -4.10 -1.44
CA THR A 70 8.87 -3.19 -2.48
C THR A 70 7.34 -3.26 -2.51
N ASP A 71 6.70 -2.42 -3.31
CA ASP A 71 5.24 -2.37 -3.46
C ASP A 71 4.59 -3.73 -3.76
N ILE A 72 5.18 -4.58 -4.61
CA ILE A 72 4.63 -5.91 -4.95
C ILE A 72 4.51 -6.86 -3.76
N HIS A 73 5.23 -6.57 -2.68
CA HIS A 73 5.21 -7.36 -1.46
C HIS A 73 4.18 -6.83 -0.44
N CYS A 74 3.68 -5.62 -0.64
CA CYS A 74 2.78 -4.97 0.31
C CYS A 74 1.35 -5.49 0.19
N ARG A 75 0.69 -5.68 1.34
CA ARG A 75 -0.73 -6.08 1.38
C ARG A 75 -1.68 -4.99 0.89
N PHE A 76 -1.34 -3.73 1.15
CA PHE A 76 -2.09 -2.59 0.65
C PHE A 76 -1.27 -1.85 -0.39
N GLY A 77 -1.91 -1.44 -1.48
CA GLY A 77 -1.23 -0.79 -2.58
C GLY A 77 -2.12 0.21 -3.27
N ARG A 78 -1.53 1.30 -3.75
CA ARG A 78 -2.17 2.21 -4.69
C ARG A 78 -1.17 2.86 -5.61
N ARG A 79 -1.63 3.26 -6.79
CA ARG A 79 -0.85 4.18 -7.62
C ARG A 79 -1.05 5.60 -7.10
N LEU A 80 0.05 6.34 -7.01
CA LEU A 80 0.03 7.76 -6.71
C LEU A 80 -0.66 8.47 -7.87
N ALA A 81 -1.69 9.25 -7.56
CA ALA A 81 -2.45 10.00 -8.55
C ALA A 81 -3.01 11.26 -7.91
N LEU A 82 -2.98 12.36 -8.65
CA LEU A 82 -3.63 13.62 -8.26
C LEU A 82 -5.15 13.49 -8.37
N ARG A 83 -5.62 12.74 -9.37
CA ARG A 83 -7.03 12.42 -9.61
C ARG A 83 -7.16 10.98 -10.08
N GLY A 84 -8.23 10.30 -9.65
CA GLY A 84 -8.46 8.90 -9.99
C GLY A 84 -7.47 7.94 -9.32
N THR A 85 -7.32 6.76 -9.92
CA THR A 85 -6.58 5.64 -9.33
C THR A 85 -5.37 5.17 -10.14
N ASP A 86 -5.19 5.68 -11.38
CA ASP A 86 -4.14 5.22 -12.29
C ASP A 86 -3.48 6.38 -13.06
N GLN A 87 -2.45 7.01 -12.47
CA GLN A 87 -1.71 8.09 -13.12
C GLN A 87 -0.35 7.64 -13.65
N TRP A 88 -0.10 7.98 -14.91
CA TRP A 88 1.19 7.79 -15.59
C TRP A 88 1.76 9.13 -16.03
N TRP A 89 3.02 9.40 -15.67
CA TRP A 89 3.76 10.58 -16.12
C TRP A 89 4.53 10.25 -17.39
N ARG A 90 4.13 10.87 -18.50
CA ARG A 90 4.83 10.78 -19.79
C ARG A 90 6.06 11.67 -19.81
N TYR A 91 7.10 11.24 -20.52
CA TYR A 91 8.31 12.01 -20.77
C TYR A 91 8.83 11.74 -22.18
N GLY A 92 9.52 12.72 -22.76
CA GLY A 92 10.23 12.59 -24.03
C GLY A 92 11.66 12.07 -23.85
N LYS A 93 12.41 11.98 -24.94
CA LYS A 93 13.78 11.44 -24.94
C LYS A 93 14.83 12.33 -24.26
N SER A 94 14.51 13.58 -23.95
CA SER A 94 15.45 14.53 -23.35
C SER A 94 15.48 14.44 -21.82
N ARG A 95 16.63 14.76 -21.24
CA ARG A 95 16.80 14.85 -19.78
C ARG A 95 15.84 15.86 -19.17
N ALA A 96 15.71 17.05 -19.75
CA ALA A 96 14.79 18.09 -19.28
C ALA A 96 13.32 17.61 -19.24
N SER A 97 12.89 16.79 -20.20
CA SER A 97 11.53 16.25 -20.20
C SER A 97 11.31 15.24 -19.07
N MET A 98 12.29 14.37 -18.80
CA MET A 98 12.28 13.47 -17.65
C MET A 98 12.25 14.24 -16.33
N ASP A 99 13.09 15.28 -16.18
CA ASP A 99 13.16 16.12 -14.97
C ASP A 99 11.81 16.79 -14.71
N ALA A 100 11.19 17.37 -15.73
CA ALA A 100 9.86 17.96 -15.62
C ALA A 100 8.80 16.94 -15.21
N ALA A 101 8.86 15.71 -15.73
CA ALA A 101 7.91 14.64 -15.37
C ALA A 101 8.09 14.17 -13.92
N VAL A 102 9.33 13.93 -13.48
CA VAL A 102 9.62 13.53 -12.09
C VAL A 102 9.31 14.66 -11.11
N ALA A 103 9.63 15.91 -11.44
CA ALA A 103 9.28 17.06 -10.61
C ALA A 103 7.76 17.22 -10.44
N LYS A 104 6.96 16.93 -11.48
CA LYS A 104 5.49 16.89 -11.35
C LYS A 104 5.03 15.75 -10.44
N ALA A 105 5.59 14.55 -10.62
CA ALA A 105 5.26 13.41 -9.76
C ALA A 105 5.64 13.66 -8.29
N ALA A 106 6.77 14.32 -8.05
CA ALA A 106 7.23 14.73 -6.73
C ALA A 106 6.25 15.70 -6.04
N ARG A 107 5.68 16.66 -6.77
CA ARG A 107 4.62 17.54 -6.22
C ARG A 107 3.38 16.76 -5.81
N VAL A 108 2.93 15.82 -6.66
CA VAL A 108 1.79 14.95 -6.33
C VAL A 108 2.10 14.07 -5.11
N TYR A 109 3.35 13.62 -4.94
CA TYR A 109 3.75 12.90 -3.74
C TYR A 109 3.59 13.78 -2.50
N VAL A 110 4.07 15.02 -2.52
CA VAL A 110 3.93 15.95 -1.38
C VAL A 110 2.47 16.25 -1.08
N GLU A 111 1.65 16.45 -2.11
CA GLU A 111 0.23 16.81 -1.98
C GLU A 111 -0.64 15.64 -1.53
N ILE A 112 -0.37 14.42 -2.00
CA ILE A 112 -1.24 13.25 -1.81
C ILE A 112 -0.55 12.13 -1.06
N GLY A 113 0.64 11.72 -1.50
CA GLY A 113 1.36 10.56 -0.95
C GLY A 113 1.81 10.77 0.50
N ARG A 114 2.44 11.90 0.79
CA ARG A 114 2.92 12.30 2.12
C ARG A 114 1.78 12.35 3.15
N PRO A 115 0.67 13.10 2.94
CA PRO A 115 -0.42 13.11 3.91
C PRO A 115 -1.13 11.76 4.02
N ALA A 116 -1.24 10.98 2.94
CA ALA A 116 -1.81 9.63 3.01
C ALA A 116 -0.97 8.71 3.92
N PHE A 117 0.35 8.68 3.75
CA PHE A 117 1.23 7.90 4.62
C PHE A 117 1.24 8.41 6.06
N ALA A 118 1.22 9.72 6.28
CA ALA A 118 1.13 10.29 7.61
C ALA A 118 -0.16 9.83 8.33
N ALA A 119 -1.31 9.92 7.66
CA ALA A 119 -2.58 9.46 8.21
C ALA A 119 -2.60 7.95 8.49
N LEU A 120 -1.98 7.14 7.63
CA LEU A 120 -1.95 5.68 7.80
C LEU A 120 -0.92 5.21 8.83
N ALA A 121 0.09 6.02 9.14
CA ALA A 121 1.05 5.73 10.20
C ALA A 121 0.59 6.21 11.58
N ALA A 122 -0.33 7.18 11.64
CA ALA A 122 -0.81 7.81 12.87
C ALA A 122 -1.39 6.81 13.90
N PRO A 123 -1.42 7.14 15.19
CA PRO A 123 -2.00 6.28 16.23
C PRO A 123 -3.49 5.96 16.02
N ASP A 124 -4.24 6.91 15.48
CA ASP A 124 -5.66 6.80 15.11
C ASP A 124 -5.87 6.31 13.66
N SER A 125 -4.80 5.80 13.04
CA SER A 125 -4.85 5.28 11.68
C SER A 125 -5.96 4.24 11.51
N PRO A 126 -6.70 4.27 10.38
CA PRO A 126 -7.67 3.23 10.08
C PRO A 126 -7.01 1.84 9.99
N ILE A 127 -5.71 1.71 9.77
CA ILE A 127 -5.02 0.41 9.84
C ILE A 127 -5.06 -0.18 11.26
N ARG A 128 -5.14 0.65 12.29
CA ARG A 128 -5.12 0.24 13.70
C ARG A 128 -6.52 0.13 14.31
N ILE A 129 -7.40 1.08 14.00
CA ILE A 129 -8.69 1.20 14.69
C ILE A 129 -9.89 0.65 13.91
N MET A 130 -9.69 0.23 12.64
CA MET A 130 -10.78 -0.33 11.84
C MET A 130 -11.45 -1.51 12.55
N THR A 131 -12.78 -1.52 12.51
CA THR A 131 -13.62 -2.65 12.91
C THR A 131 -14.24 -3.32 11.68
N ALA A 132 -14.76 -4.54 11.84
CA ALA A 132 -15.46 -5.21 10.74
C ALA A 132 -16.73 -4.45 10.32
N GLU A 133 -17.49 -3.91 11.27
CA GLU A 133 -18.70 -3.11 11.01
C GLU A 133 -18.37 -1.82 10.22
N ALA A 134 -17.32 -1.14 10.66
CA ALA A 134 -16.75 0.03 10.00
C ALA A 134 -16.43 -0.24 8.52
N LEU A 135 -15.71 -1.33 8.26
CA LEU A 135 -15.35 -1.73 6.91
C LEU A 135 -16.57 -2.18 6.09
N ALA A 136 -17.52 -2.88 6.72
CA ALA A 136 -18.74 -3.36 6.07
C ALA A 136 -19.59 -2.21 5.53
N THR A 137 -19.75 -1.16 6.34
CA THR A 137 -20.52 0.06 6.03
C THR A 137 -19.78 1.05 5.13
N GLY A 138 -18.47 0.88 4.94
CA GLY A 138 -17.65 1.82 4.17
C GLY A 138 -17.45 3.16 4.87
N SER A 139 -17.55 3.19 6.20
CA SER A 139 -17.47 4.42 7.01
C SER A 139 -16.04 4.96 7.20
N TYR A 140 -15.05 4.41 6.51
CA TYR A 140 -13.63 4.73 6.68
C TYR A 140 -12.91 4.90 5.34
N ASP A 141 -11.99 5.88 5.30
CA ASP A 141 -11.14 6.15 4.15
C ASP A 141 -9.73 5.58 4.37
N LEU A 142 -9.38 4.52 3.64
CA LEU A 142 -8.01 3.99 3.57
C LEU A 142 -7.10 4.81 2.66
N ARG A 143 -7.43 6.07 2.40
CA ARG A 143 -6.71 7.00 1.53
C ARG A 143 -6.42 6.39 0.16
N GLY A 144 -7.38 5.64 -0.38
CA GLY A 144 -7.27 4.96 -1.66
C GLY A 144 -6.33 3.75 -1.71
N PHE A 145 -5.84 3.22 -0.58
CA PHE A 145 -5.03 1.99 -0.51
C PHE A 145 -5.87 0.69 -0.56
N ALA A 146 -7.19 0.79 -0.74
CA ALA A 146 -8.10 -0.35 -0.80
C ALA A 146 -8.19 -0.93 -2.22
N ILE A 147 -8.06 -2.25 -2.32
CA ILE A 147 -8.14 -3.02 -3.58
C ILE A 147 -9.58 -3.53 -3.76
N ASP A 148 -10.09 -4.22 -2.74
CA ASP A 148 -11.48 -4.64 -2.60
C ASP A 148 -11.78 -4.93 -1.10
N LYS A 149 -13.07 -4.96 -0.73
CA LYS A 149 -13.50 -5.09 0.68
C LYS A 149 -13.17 -6.47 1.25
N ALA A 150 -13.31 -7.55 0.47
CA ALA A 150 -13.06 -8.91 0.95
C ALA A 150 -11.57 -9.11 1.26
N PHE A 151 -10.69 -8.58 0.41
CA PHE A 151 -9.25 -8.60 0.60
C PHE A 151 -8.82 -7.72 1.77
N ALA A 152 -9.35 -6.50 1.88
CA ALA A 152 -9.11 -5.65 3.04
C ALA A 152 -9.51 -6.35 4.34
N ALA A 153 -10.69 -6.98 4.38
CA ALA A 153 -11.15 -7.72 5.55
C ALA A 153 -10.23 -8.92 5.87
N SER A 154 -9.73 -9.63 4.86
CA SER A 154 -8.78 -10.74 5.05
C SER A 154 -7.44 -10.27 5.65
N ILE A 155 -6.94 -9.11 5.19
CA ILE A 155 -5.72 -8.52 5.74
C ILE A 155 -5.95 -8.09 7.19
N PHE A 156 -7.08 -7.45 7.50
CA PHE A 156 -7.39 -7.10 8.88
C PHE A 156 -7.56 -8.35 9.77
N ALA A 157 -8.22 -9.40 9.30
CA ALA A 157 -8.38 -10.65 10.04
C ALA A 157 -7.03 -11.24 10.45
N THR A 158 -6.13 -11.41 9.48
CA THR A 158 -4.78 -11.96 9.72
C THR A 158 -3.94 -11.04 10.61
N THR A 159 -4.02 -9.71 10.41
CA THR A 159 -3.29 -8.73 11.21
C THR A 159 -3.74 -8.79 12.67
N ARG A 160 -5.06 -8.77 12.92
CA ARG A 160 -5.64 -8.85 14.26
C ARG A 160 -5.33 -10.17 14.94
N LYS A 161 -5.31 -11.28 14.19
CA LYS A 161 -4.90 -12.59 14.72
C LYS A 161 -3.43 -12.56 15.17
N ALA A 162 -2.54 -11.99 14.35
CA ALA A 162 -1.12 -11.86 14.69
C ALA A 162 -0.88 -10.93 15.90
N GLU A 163 -1.79 -9.98 16.14
CA GLU A 163 -1.77 -9.08 17.30
C GLU A 163 -2.45 -9.67 18.56
N GLY A 164 -2.97 -10.89 18.50
CA GLY A 164 -3.69 -11.53 19.62
C GLY A 164 -5.10 -10.98 19.86
N GLN A 165 -5.68 -10.26 18.91
CA GLN A 165 -7.02 -9.69 18.98
C GLN A 165 -8.05 -10.65 18.36
N ASP A 166 -8.26 -11.80 19.00
CA ASP A 166 -9.01 -12.92 18.41
C ASP A 166 -10.45 -12.57 18.02
N ASP A 167 -11.19 -11.80 18.84
CA ASP A 167 -12.57 -11.42 18.51
C ASP A 167 -12.64 -10.51 17.29
N ALA A 168 -11.72 -9.54 17.19
CA ALA A 168 -11.62 -8.68 16.02
C ALA A 168 -11.22 -9.48 14.78
N ALA A 169 -10.26 -10.41 14.92
CA ALA A 169 -9.83 -11.29 13.85
C ALA A 169 -11.01 -12.12 13.29
N ARG A 170 -11.79 -12.74 14.17
CA ARG A 170 -12.99 -13.51 13.80
C ARG A 170 -14.05 -12.65 13.11
N ALA A 171 -14.28 -11.43 13.59
CA ALA A 171 -15.24 -10.51 12.98
C ALA A 171 -14.84 -10.15 11.53
N PHE A 172 -13.56 -9.83 11.30
CA PHE A 172 -13.05 -9.55 9.96
C PHE A 172 -13.05 -10.79 9.05
N ALA A 173 -12.72 -11.97 9.58
CA ALA A 173 -12.73 -13.21 8.82
C ALA A 173 -14.14 -13.56 8.30
N ARG A 174 -15.18 -13.36 9.13
CA ARG A 174 -16.58 -13.52 8.71
C ARG A 174 -16.96 -12.54 7.60
N LEU A 175 -16.58 -11.27 7.75
CA LEU A 175 -16.82 -10.25 6.72
C LEU A 175 -16.12 -10.60 5.39
N ALA A 176 -14.87 -11.07 5.46
CA ALA A 176 -14.12 -11.50 4.28
C ALA A 176 -14.82 -12.64 3.53
N LEU A 177 -15.32 -13.66 4.24
CA LEU A 177 -16.07 -14.76 3.63
C LEU A 177 -17.39 -14.28 3.01
N GLN A 178 -18.15 -13.45 3.73
CA GLN A 178 -19.42 -12.89 3.24
C GLN A 178 -19.23 -12.08 1.95
N GLU A 179 -18.23 -11.22 1.89
CA GLU A 179 -17.95 -10.40 0.70
C GLU A 179 -17.41 -11.24 -0.47
N ASN A 180 -16.63 -12.29 -0.18
CA ASN A 180 -16.19 -13.26 -1.19
C ASN A 180 -17.36 -14.05 -1.78
N GLU A 181 -18.35 -14.44 -0.98
CA GLU A 181 -19.58 -15.08 -1.45
C GLU A 181 -20.42 -14.12 -2.30
N ARG A 182 -20.57 -12.87 -1.86
CA ARG A 182 -21.32 -11.83 -2.59
C ARG A 182 -20.72 -11.52 -3.96
N THR A 183 -19.38 -11.49 -4.07
CA THR A 183 -18.67 -11.07 -5.28
C THR A 183 -18.23 -12.22 -6.18
N GLY A 184 -18.20 -13.45 -5.66
CA GLY A 184 -17.65 -14.61 -6.38
C GLY A 184 -16.13 -14.59 -6.55
N ASN A 185 -15.42 -13.60 -6.00
CA ASN A 185 -14.00 -13.32 -6.31
C ASN A 185 -12.99 -13.91 -5.31
N GLY A 186 -13.43 -14.74 -4.36
CA GLY A 186 -12.53 -15.29 -3.35
C GLY A 186 -11.67 -16.44 -3.86
N THR A 187 -10.34 -16.35 -3.70
CA THR A 187 -9.44 -17.49 -3.91
C THR A 187 -9.70 -18.57 -2.85
N ALA A 188 -9.60 -19.85 -3.23
CA ALA A 188 -9.83 -20.98 -2.32
C ALA A 188 -8.88 -20.96 -1.11
N LEU A 189 -7.63 -20.51 -1.32
CA LEU A 189 -6.61 -20.39 -0.28
C LEU A 189 -7.01 -19.36 0.79
N GLY A 190 -7.54 -18.20 0.38
CA GLY A 190 -8.01 -17.17 1.32
C GLY A 190 -9.21 -17.62 2.14
N LYS A 191 -10.13 -18.41 1.56
CA LYS A 191 -11.30 -18.93 2.29
C LYS A 191 -10.93 -19.93 3.39
N ALA A 192 -9.95 -20.80 3.14
CA ALA A 192 -9.50 -21.77 4.12
C ALA A 192 -8.86 -21.09 5.34
N GLU A 193 -8.01 -20.10 5.11
CA GLU A 193 -7.38 -19.31 6.17
C GLU A 193 -8.43 -18.56 7.01
N MET A 194 -9.43 -17.92 6.39
CA MET A 194 -10.49 -17.22 7.13
C MET A 194 -11.30 -18.17 8.01
N ARG A 195 -11.59 -19.40 7.53
CA ARG A 195 -12.28 -20.41 8.36
C ARG A 195 -11.43 -20.84 9.55
N ALA A 196 -10.13 -21.07 9.34
CA ALA A 196 -9.22 -21.39 10.43
C ALA A 196 -9.16 -20.29 11.52
N ILE A 197 -9.23 -19.01 11.13
CA ILE A 197 -9.32 -17.90 12.09
C ILE A 197 -10.66 -17.92 12.85
N ILE A 198 -11.76 -18.30 12.20
CA ILE A 198 -13.09 -18.36 12.84
C ILE A 198 -13.18 -19.50 13.86
N ASP A 199 -12.59 -20.65 13.54
CA ASP A 199 -12.71 -21.88 14.33
C ASP A 199 -11.71 -21.97 15.50
N GLY A 200 -10.65 -21.16 15.47
CA GLY A 200 -9.61 -21.07 16.52
C GLY A 200 -9.84 -19.95 17.52
#